data_AF-A0A929UMX7-F1
#
_entry.id   AF-A0A929UMX7-F1
#
_cell.length_a   1.000
_cell.length_b   1.000
_cell.length_c   1.000
_cell.angle_alpha   90.00
_cell.angle_beta   90.00
_cell.angle_gamma   90.00
#
_symmetry.space_group_name_H-M   'P 1'
#
loop_
_entity.id
_entity.type
_entity.pdbx_description
1 polymer ?
#
loop_
_entity_poly.entity_id
_entity_poly.type
_entity_poly.pdbx_seq_one_letter_code
_entity_poly.pdbx_strand_id
1 'polypeptide(L)'
;MNSIQQELSKTTYPGRGILIGKSEDGKKAVIAYFIMGRSENSRNRIFVEENGVIKTQPFDPSKMKDPSLIIYSPLRVYQNATIVTNGDQTDTIYQAIQQKDRQLYDEISYPQTLRAFEKALRTRSFEPDAPNYA
;
A
#
# COMPACT_ATOMS: atom_id res chain seq x y z
N MET A 1 -3.63 7.90 -24.28
CA MET A 1 -3.43 7.78 -22.81
C MET A 1 -3.38 9.18 -22.25
N ASN A 2 -4.18 9.47 -21.23
CA ASN A 2 -4.05 10.73 -20.51
C ASN A 2 -2.78 10.69 -19.65
N SER A 3 -2.12 11.83 -19.46
CA SER A 3 -0.99 11.90 -18.53
C SER A 3 -1.49 11.74 -17.09
N ILE A 4 -0.61 11.30 -16.19
CA ILE A 4 -0.95 11.21 -14.77
C ILE A 4 -1.43 12.56 -14.21
N GLN A 5 -0.80 13.65 -14.65
CA GLN A 5 -1.21 15.00 -14.28
C GLN A 5 -2.66 15.27 -14.70
N GLN A 6 -3.04 14.91 -15.92
CA GLN A 6 -4.41 15.09 -16.41
C GLN A 6 -5.40 14.26 -15.59
N GLU A 7 -5.08 13.03 -15.23
CA GLU A 7 -5.97 12.20 -14.41
C GLU A 7 -6.14 12.73 -12.99
N LEU A 8 -5.03 13.10 -12.33
CA LEU A 8 -5.09 13.65 -10.99
C LEU A 8 -5.77 15.03 -10.95
N SER A 9 -5.71 15.81 -12.03
CA SER A 9 -6.34 17.15 -12.09
C SER A 9 -7.85 17.11 -12.28
N LYS A 10 -8.44 15.96 -12.65
CA LYS A 10 -9.90 15.82 -12.80
C LYS A 10 -10.65 15.75 -11.47
N THR A 11 -9.94 15.54 -10.37
CA THR A 11 -10.52 15.47 -9.03
C THR A 11 -9.70 16.33 -8.07
N THR A 12 -10.36 17.10 -7.22
CA THR A 12 -9.68 17.87 -6.16
C THR A 12 -9.13 16.98 -5.05
N TYR A 13 -9.61 15.72 -4.98
CA TYR A 13 -9.20 14.75 -3.98
C TYR A 13 -9.16 13.33 -4.56
N PRO A 14 -8.05 12.91 -5.18
CA PRO A 14 -7.85 11.53 -5.66
C PRO A 14 -7.68 10.50 -4.52
N GLY A 15 -7.45 10.94 -3.29
CA GLY A 15 -7.33 10.06 -2.13
C GLY A 15 -5.97 9.37 -2.02
N ARG A 16 -5.95 8.04 -1.97
CA ARG A 16 -4.74 7.21 -1.91
C ARG A 16 -4.50 6.63 -3.31
N GLY A 17 -3.27 6.65 -3.80
CA GLY A 17 -2.98 6.13 -5.13
C GLY A 17 -1.66 5.37 -5.20
N ILE A 18 -1.66 4.35 -6.07
CA ILE A 18 -0.52 3.52 -6.40
C ILE A 18 -0.26 3.69 -7.90
N LEU A 19 1.00 3.94 -8.24
CA LEU A 19 1.46 4.13 -9.60
C LEU A 19 2.54 3.09 -9.87
N ILE A 20 2.41 2.40 -11.00
CA ILE A 20 3.37 1.40 -11.44
C ILE A 20 3.81 1.78 -12.85
N GLY A 21 5.12 1.87 -13.04
CA GLY A 21 5.71 2.26 -14.32
C GLY A 21 7.13 1.74 -14.46
N LYS A 22 7.86 2.33 -15.40
CA LYS A 22 9.28 2.07 -15.63
C LYS A 22 10.05 3.39 -15.59
N SER A 23 11.34 3.33 -15.30
CA SER A 23 12.26 4.43 -15.52
C SER A 23 12.26 4.86 -17.00
N GLU A 24 12.71 6.08 -17.27
CA GLU A 24 12.79 6.62 -18.63
C GLU A 24 13.58 5.71 -19.59
N ASP A 25 14.66 5.11 -19.10
CA ASP A 25 15.48 4.14 -19.86
C ASP A 25 14.87 2.73 -19.96
N GLY A 26 13.71 2.50 -19.36
CA GLY A 26 13.00 1.22 -19.34
C GLY A 26 13.66 0.11 -18.49
N LYS A 27 14.79 0.39 -17.83
CA LYS A 27 15.60 -0.64 -17.16
C LYS A 27 15.12 -0.98 -15.75
N LYS A 28 14.41 -0.06 -15.09
CA LYS A 28 13.92 -0.23 -13.72
C LYS A 28 12.41 -0.17 -13.70
N ALA A 29 11.78 -1.05 -12.93
CA ALA A 29 10.40 -0.83 -12.51
C ALA A 29 10.36 0.30 -11.46
N VAL A 30 9.35 1.15 -11.53
CA VAL A 30 9.14 2.24 -10.58
C VAL A 30 7.76 2.07 -9.98
N ILE A 31 7.71 2.13 -8.65
CA ILE A 31 6.45 2.18 -7.90
C ILE A 31 6.43 3.49 -7.12
N ALA A 32 5.33 4.22 -7.22
CA ALA A 32 5.09 5.39 -6.41
C ALA A 32 3.77 5.23 -5.66
N TYR A 33 3.76 5.62 -4.38
CA TYR A 33 2.59 5.62 -3.53
C TYR A 33 2.37 7.03 -3.00
N PHE A 34 1.13 7.50 -3.03
CA PHE A 34 0.76 8.79 -2.46
C PHE A 34 -0.48 8.68 -1.59
N ILE A 35 -0.54 9.55 -0.59
CA ILE A 35 -1.66 9.67 0.32
C ILE A 35 -2.13 11.12 0.35
N MET A 36 -3.45 11.28 0.44
CA MET A 36 -4.09 12.56 0.77
C MET A 36 -4.99 12.36 1.99
N GLY A 37 -5.40 13.47 2.61
CA GLY A 37 -6.33 13.47 3.74
C GLY A 37 -7.37 14.58 3.61
N ARG A 38 -8.61 14.30 4.03
CA ARG A 38 -9.72 15.29 4.08
C ARG A 38 -9.99 15.79 5.49
N SER A 39 -9.86 14.91 6.46
CA SER A 39 -10.09 15.18 7.88
C SER A 39 -8.78 15.53 8.59
N GLU A 40 -8.88 16.14 9.77
CA GLU A 40 -7.72 16.32 10.66
C GLU A 40 -7.00 14.99 10.92
N ASN A 41 -7.73 13.92 11.23
CA ASN A 41 -7.16 12.59 11.47
C ASN A 41 -6.41 12.05 10.24
N SER A 42 -7.00 12.13 9.04
CA SER A 42 -6.38 11.60 7.80
C SER A 42 -5.26 12.46 7.23
N ARG A 43 -5.18 13.75 7.62
CA ARG A 43 -4.07 14.65 7.29
C ARG A 43 -2.91 14.53 8.27
N ASN A 44 -3.16 14.06 9.49
CA ASN A 44 -2.18 13.94 10.55
C ASN A 44 -1.29 12.70 10.37
N ARG A 45 -0.64 12.55 9.22
CA ARG A 45 0.25 11.41 8.95
C ARG A 45 1.41 11.78 8.02
N ILE A 46 2.58 11.22 8.33
CA ILE A 46 3.81 11.33 7.53
C ILE A 46 4.33 9.93 7.22
N PHE A 47 5.11 9.82 6.15
CA PHE A 47 5.88 8.61 5.89
C PHE A 47 7.17 8.63 6.70
N VAL A 48 7.49 7.48 7.30
CA VAL A 48 8.76 7.22 7.96
C VAL A 48 9.30 5.91 7.42
N GLU A 49 10.59 5.91 7.10
CA GLU A 49 11.31 4.72 6.69
C GLU A 49 12.09 4.17 7.89
N GLU A 50 11.82 2.91 8.25
CA GLU A 50 12.59 2.19 9.27
C GLU A 50 12.91 0.78 8.77
N ASN A 51 14.19 0.41 8.76
CA ASN A 51 14.65 -0.93 8.36
C ASN A 51 14.15 -1.38 6.98
N GLY A 52 14.08 -0.46 6.01
CA GLY A 52 13.58 -0.74 4.66
C GLY A 52 12.05 -0.92 4.56
N VAL A 53 11.32 -0.61 5.64
CA VAL A 53 9.85 -0.57 5.66
C VAL A 53 9.40 0.88 5.68
N ILE A 54 8.58 1.25 4.71
CA ILE A 54 7.87 2.54 4.71
C ILE A 54 6.58 2.34 5.50
N LYS A 55 6.37 3.17 6.52
CA LYS A 55 5.17 3.18 7.35
C LYS A 55 4.65 4.59 7.52
N THR A 56 3.34 4.71 7.75
CA THR A 56 2.76 5.98 8.17
C THR A 56 2.86 6.12 9.69
N GLN A 57 3.15 7.34 10.15
CA GLN A 57 3.16 7.72 11.56
C GLN A 57 2.39 9.02 11.74
N PRO A 58 1.79 9.27 12.93
CA PRO A 58 1.13 10.54 13.17
C PRO A 58 2.15 11.68 13.13
N PHE A 59 1.81 12.77 12.44
CA PHE A 59 2.66 13.97 12.48
C PHE A 59 2.67 14.59 13.89
N ASP A 60 1.48 14.71 14.47
CA ASP A 60 1.24 15.16 15.84
C ASP A 60 0.45 14.07 16.58
N PRO A 61 1.09 13.27 17.45
CA PRO A 61 0.42 12.19 18.17
C PRO A 61 -0.81 12.65 18.98
N SER A 62 -0.87 13.92 19.41
CA SER A 62 -1.99 14.44 20.20
C SER A 62 -3.27 14.65 19.38
N LYS A 63 -3.17 14.75 18.05
CA LYS A 63 -4.29 14.96 17.12
C LYS A 63 -4.83 13.66 16.52
N MET A 64 -4.23 12.53 16.86
CA MET A 64 -4.66 11.22 16.39
C MET A 64 -5.84 10.72 17.20
N LYS A 65 -6.96 10.47 16.52
CA LYS A 65 -8.19 9.95 17.13
C LYS A 65 -8.31 8.44 16.92
N ASP A 66 -8.21 8.02 15.67
CA ASP A 66 -8.32 6.62 15.27
C ASP A 66 -7.12 6.25 14.39
N PRO A 67 -6.22 5.37 14.86
CA PRO A 67 -5.04 4.97 14.09
C PRO A 67 -5.35 3.95 12.99
N SER A 68 -6.49 3.25 13.04
CA SER A 68 -6.74 2.03 12.26
C SER A 68 -6.64 2.24 10.75
N LEU A 69 -7.09 3.40 10.25
CA LEU A 69 -7.08 3.75 8.83
C LEU A 69 -5.90 4.62 8.40
N ILE A 70 -5.06 5.05 9.34
CA ILE A 70 -4.00 6.03 9.07
C ILE A 70 -2.60 5.55 9.41
N ILE A 71 -2.45 4.52 10.25
CA ILE A 71 -1.17 3.92 10.66
C ILE A 71 -1.06 2.52 10.05
N TYR A 72 -0.29 2.39 8.97
CA TYR A 72 -0.05 1.13 8.26
C TYR A 72 1.25 1.22 7.45
N SER A 73 1.74 0.06 7.00
CA SER A 73 2.86 -0.02 6.08
C SER A 73 2.33 -0.04 4.64
N PRO A 74 2.41 1.06 3.85
CA PRO A 74 1.98 1.02 2.46
C PRO A 74 2.87 0.15 1.57
N LEU A 75 4.11 -0.12 1.99
CA LEU A 75 5.09 -0.88 1.23
C LEU A 75 5.84 -1.85 2.13
N ARG A 76 5.94 -3.12 1.70
CA ARG A 76 6.85 -4.11 2.29
C ARG A 76 7.54 -4.91 1.20
N VAL A 77 8.76 -5.36 1.49
CA VAL A 77 9.55 -6.21 0.60
C VAL A 77 9.76 -7.56 1.25
N TYR A 78 9.46 -8.64 0.52
CA TYR A 78 9.77 -10.01 0.90
C TYR A 78 10.51 -10.68 -0.25
N GLN A 79 11.79 -11.00 -0.05
CA GLN A 79 12.68 -11.51 -1.11
C GLN A 79 12.61 -10.64 -2.38
N ASN A 80 12.15 -11.20 -3.51
CA ASN A 80 12.00 -10.53 -4.80
C ASN A 80 10.61 -9.89 -5.01
N ALA A 81 9.68 -9.99 -4.05
CA ALA A 81 8.36 -9.38 -4.12
C ALA A 81 8.31 -8.03 -3.38
N THR A 82 7.88 -6.99 -4.09
CA THR A 82 7.49 -5.70 -3.50
C THR A 82 5.96 -5.62 -3.43
N ILE A 83 5.42 -5.45 -2.22
CA ILE A 83 3.99 -5.42 -1.95
C ILE A 83 3.61 -3.97 -1.64
N VAL A 84 2.67 -3.42 -2.40
CA VAL A 84 2.16 -2.05 -2.19
C VAL A 84 0.64 -2.05 -2.15
N THR A 85 0.06 -1.52 -1.08
CA THR A 85 -1.40 -1.38 -0.93
C THR A 85 -1.77 -0.04 -0.30
N ASN A 86 -3.06 0.28 -0.27
CA ASN A 86 -3.58 1.52 0.30
C ASN A 86 -3.87 1.46 1.82
N GLY A 87 -3.56 0.36 2.50
CA GLY A 87 -3.89 0.15 3.91
C GLY A 87 -3.09 -0.98 4.56
N ASP A 88 -3.66 -1.54 5.63
CA ASP A 88 -3.06 -2.63 6.42
C ASP A 88 -3.07 -3.99 5.69
N GLN A 89 -3.72 -4.07 4.51
CA GLN A 89 -3.73 -5.27 3.68
C GLN A 89 -2.30 -5.64 3.22
N THR A 90 -1.37 -4.68 3.16
CA THR A 90 0.05 -4.93 2.90
C THR A 90 0.61 -5.98 3.87
N ASP A 91 0.27 -5.88 5.16
CA ASP A 91 0.76 -6.82 6.18
C ASP A 91 0.10 -8.19 6.05
N THR A 92 -1.19 -8.24 5.73
CA THR A 92 -1.88 -9.52 5.47
C THR A 92 -1.27 -10.27 4.29
N ILE A 93 -0.98 -9.56 3.19
CA ILE A 93 -0.33 -10.16 2.02
C ILE A 93 1.08 -10.61 2.36
N TYR A 94 1.86 -9.76 3.04
CA TYR A 94 3.23 -10.09 3.47
C TYR A 94 3.27 -11.36 4.31
N GLN A 95 2.40 -11.47 5.31
CA GLN A 95 2.29 -12.64 6.17
C GLN A 95 1.86 -13.89 5.39
N ALA A 96 0.90 -13.76 4.47
CA ALA A 96 0.44 -14.88 3.64
C ALA A 96 1.54 -15.43 2.73
N ILE A 97 2.38 -14.55 2.15
CA ILE A 97 3.54 -14.93 1.34
C ILE A 97 4.58 -15.63 2.23
N GLN A 98 4.94 -15.02 3.37
CA GLN A 98 5.92 -15.59 4.31
C GLN A 98 5.51 -16.96 4.87
N GLN A 99 4.22 -17.17 5.14
CA GLN A 99 3.72 -18.48 5.62
C GLN A 99 3.84 -19.58 4.57
N LYS A 100 3.70 -19.24 3.29
CA LYS A 100 3.80 -20.20 2.18
C LYS A 100 5.23 -20.57 1.85
N ASP A 101 6.13 -19.59 1.92
CA ASP A 101 7.56 -19.76 1.68
C ASP A 101 8.20 -20.71 2.69
N ARG A 102 7.82 -20.59 3.97
CA ARG A 102 8.25 -21.48 5.07
C ARG A 102 8.01 -22.97 4.84
N GLN A 103 7.21 -23.36 3.86
CA GLN A 103 6.84 -24.76 3.68
C GLN A 103 7.71 -25.54 2.69
N LEU A 104 8.33 -24.95 1.65
CA LEU A 104 8.82 -25.80 0.54
C LEU A 104 9.99 -25.30 -0.37
N TYR A 105 10.41 -24.02 -0.40
CA TYR A 105 11.37 -23.54 -1.42
C TYR A 105 12.30 -22.41 -0.91
N ASP A 106 13.47 -22.24 -1.55
CA ASP A 106 14.47 -21.21 -1.20
C ASP A 106 14.12 -19.79 -1.74
N GLU A 107 13.30 -19.71 -2.78
CA GLU A 107 12.81 -18.46 -3.37
C GLU A 107 11.31 -18.53 -3.71
N ILE A 108 10.59 -17.44 -3.48
CA ILE A 108 9.19 -17.33 -3.90
C ILE A 108 9.08 -17.25 -5.43
N SER A 109 8.13 -17.99 -5.98
CA SER A 109 7.76 -17.90 -7.40
C SER A 109 6.53 -17.02 -7.63
N TYR A 110 6.39 -16.48 -8.84
CA TYR A 110 5.23 -15.66 -9.24
C TYR A 110 3.88 -16.37 -9.00
N PRO A 111 3.67 -17.65 -9.40
CA PRO A 111 2.38 -18.32 -9.17
C PRO A 111 2.04 -18.49 -7.67
N GLN A 112 3.05 -18.75 -6.83
CA GLN A 112 2.86 -18.87 -5.38
C GLN A 112 2.51 -17.52 -4.76
N THR A 113 3.21 -16.46 -5.16
CA THR A 113 2.97 -15.09 -4.72
C THR A 113 1.55 -14.66 -5.07
N LEU A 114 1.11 -14.90 -6.30
CA LEU A 114 -0.25 -14.58 -6.75
C LEU A 114 -1.31 -15.33 -5.93
N ARG A 115 -1.11 -16.63 -5.68
CA ARG A 115 -2.05 -17.43 -4.88
C ARG A 115 -2.12 -16.96 -3.43
N ALA A 116 -1.00 -16.58 -2.82
CA ALA A 116 -0.95 -16.04 -1.47
C ALA A 116 -1.65 -14.68 -1.39
N PHE A 117 -1.39 -13.80 -2.36
CA PHE A 117 -2.05 -12.50 -2.51
C PHE A 117 -3.57 -12.63 -2.62
N GLU A 118 -4.07 -13.45 -3.55
CA GLU A 118 -5.51 -13.64 -3.74
C GLU A 118 -6.18 -14.21 -2.48
N LYS A 119 -5.55 -15.20 -1.85
CA LYS A 119 -6.08 -15.79 -0.60
C LYS A 119 -6.12 -14.74 0.51
N ALA A 120 -5.07 -13.94 0.66
CA ALA A 120 -4.99 -12.88 1.66
C ALA A 120 -6.13 -11.86 1.49
N LEU A 121 -6.31 -11.34 0.28
CA LEU A 121 -7.34 -10.33 0.02
C LEU A 121 -8.77 -10.87 0.14
N ARG A 122 -9.01 -12.16 -0.13
CA ARG A 122 -10.32 -12.80 0.11
C ARG A 122 -10.73 -12.84 1.59
N THR A 123 -9.81 -12.63 2.52
CA THR A 123 -10.13 -12.52 3.96
C THR A 123 -10.49 -11.11 4.40
N ARG A 124 -10.35 -10.12 3.51
CA ARG A 124 -10.58 -8.71 3.81
C ARG A 124 -11.92 -8.24 3.22
N SER A 125 -12.48 -7.21 3.83
CA SER A 125 -13.62 -6.46 3.30
C SER A 125 -13.18 -5.02 3.02
N PHE A 126 -14.04 -4.24 2.37
CA PHE A 126 -13.84 -2.80 2.23
C PHE A 126 -13.60 -2.16 3.60
N GLU A 127 -12.84 -1.07 3.61
CA GLU A 127 -12.65 -0.27 4.81
C GLU A 127 -14.03 0.21 5.32
N PRO A 128 -14.22 0.34 6.64
CA PRO A 128 -15.50 0.70 7.24
C PRO A 128 -15.85 2.19 7.07
N ASP A 129 -15.36 2.85 6.01
CA ASP A 129 -15.56 4.28 5.73
C ASP A 129 -16.65 4.50 4.67
N ALA A 130 -17.87 4.77 5.12
CA ALA A 130 -18.96 5.12 4.22
C ALA A 130 -18.81 6.57 3.66
N PRO A 131 -19.30 6.83 2.43
CA PRO A 131 -19.74 5.86 1.43
C PRO A 131 -18.57 5.28 0.64
N ASN A 132 -18.60 3.95 0.44
CA ASN A 132 -17.62 3.19 -0.36
C ASN A 132 -17.82 3.33 -1.88
N TYR A 133 -18.78 4.14 -2.32
CA TYR A 133 -19.17 4.31 -3.71
C TYR A 133 -19.14 5.80 -4.07
N ALA A 134 -18.50 6.11 -5.21
CA ALA A 134 -18.60 7.39 -5.91
C ALA A 134 -19.31 7.15 -7.25
#